data_AF-A0A7C7RVG3-F1
#
_entry.id   AF-A0A7C7RVG3-F1
#
_cell.length_a   1.000
_cell.length_b   1.000
_cell.length_c   1.000
_cell.angle_alpha   90.00
_cell.angle_beta   90.00
_cell.angle_gamma   90.00
#
_symmetry.space_group_name_H-M   'P 1'
#
loop_
_entity.id
_entity.type
_entity.pdbx_description
1 polymer ?
#
loop_
_entity_poly.entity_id
_entity_poly.type
_entity_poly.pdbx_seq_one_letter_code
_entity_poly.pdbx_strand_id
1 'polypeptide(L)'
;MKKIFVLTVAFIAGFAMIASAGTITTGQTAKCNDAKSITLENSGPANTFSGKYNYSNNDRGGANVVVWKSSNFTTVPLTLGPNDNNDSVNGTDGGRTGLPVRGGMGRHKVTLVGQNNFSRGDSIGDISGLVKITNNGLNAVTVTCN
;
A
#
# COMPACT_ATOMS: atom_id res chain seq x y z
N MET A 1 -11.04 -35.29 -29.38
CA MET A 1 -10.92 -35.24 -27.91
C MET A 1 -9.67 -34.49 -27.42
N LYS A 2 -8.47 -34.67 -28.00
CA LYS A 2 -7.25 -33.92 -27.61
C LYS A 2 -7.37 -32.38 -27.69
N LYS A 3 -8.09 -31.85 -28.69
CA LYS A 3 -8.25 -30.40 -28.91
C LYS A 3 -9.11 -29.71 -27.84
N ILE A 4 -10.04 -30.43 -27.21
CA ILE A 4 -10.89 -29.90 -26.14
C ILE A 4 -10.10 -29.82 -24.82
N PHE A 5 -9.22 -30.80 -24.57
CA PHE A 5 -8.39 -30.85 -23.37
C PHE A 5 -7.38 -29.71 -23.28
N VAL A 6 -6.81 -29.29 -24.42
CA VAL A 6 -5.88 -28.15 -24.47
C VAL A 6 -6.60 -26.83 -24.15
N LEU A 7 -7.86 -26.70 -24.56
CA LEU A 7 -8.64 -25.47 -24.34
C LEU A 7 -9.04 -25.33 -22.86
N THR A 8 -9.41 -26.43 -22.18
CA THR A 8 -9.71 -26.41 -20.74
C THR A 8 -8.47 -26.21 -19.88
N VAL A 9 -7.32 -26.80 -20.24
CA VAL A 9 -6.06 -26.54 -19.52
C VAL A 9 -5.59 -25.09 -19.73
N ALA A 10 -5.75 -24.51 -20.92
CA ALA A 10 -5.46 -23.10 -21.17
C ALA A 10 -6.42 -22.16 -20.41
N PHE A 11 -7.68 -22.55 -20.22
CA PHE A 11 -8.64 -21.78 -19.43
C PHE A 11 -8.32 -21.86 -17.92
N ILE A 12 -7.97 -23.03 -17.40
CA ILE A 12 -7.57 -23.23 -15.99
C ILE A 12 -6.21 -22.54 -15.70
N ALA A 13 -5.27 -22.55 -16.65
CA ALA A 13 -4.02 -21.79 -16.55
C ALA A 13 -4.25 -20.27 -16.69
N GLY A 14 -5.29 -19.84 -17.42
CA GLY A 14 -5.68 -18.43 -17.54
C GLY A 14 -6.28 -17.84 -16.26
N PHE A 15 -6.89 -18.66 -15.40
CA PHE A 15 -7.37 -18.25 -14.07
C PHE A 15 -6.28 -18.26 -12.99
N ALA A 16 -5.10 -18.83 -13.25
CA ALA A 16 -3.99 -18.86 -12.31
C ALA A 16 -3.15 -17.57 -12.28
N MET A 17 -3.52 -16.54 -13.05
CA MET A 17 -2.86 -15.23 -13.05
C MET A 17 -3.72 -14.15 -12.38
N ILE A 18 -4.08 -14.34 -11.09
CA ILE A 18 -4.68 -13.27 -10.28
C ILE A 18 -3.61 -12.69 -9.34
N ALA A 19 -2.59 -12.07 -9.94
CA ALA A 19 -1.69 -11.16 -9.26
C ALA A 19 -1.52 -9.89 -10.11
N SER A 20 -2.64 -9.29 -10.54
CA SER A 20 -2.60 -8.02 -11.26
C SER A 20 -2.62 -6.86 -10.26
N ALA A 21 -1.43 -6.41 -9.94
CA ALA A 21 -1.17 -5.27 -9.10
C ALA A 21 -0.47 -4.22 -9.99
N GLY A 22 -1.10 -3.07 -10.14
CA GLY A 22 -0.64 -1.97 -10.99
C GLY A 22 -0.65 -0.65 -10.25
N THR A 23 -0.37 0.42 -10.97
CA THR A 23 -0.42 1.78 -10.42
C THR A 23 -1.87 2.25 -10.31
N ILE A 24 -2.30 2.64 -9.11
CA ILE A 24 -3.62 3.22 -8.83
C ILE A 24 -3.50 4.73 -8.62
N THR A 25 -4.25 5.51 -9.39
CA THR A 25 -4.42 6.96 -9.19
C THR A 25 -5.59 7.25 -8.25
N THR A 26 -5.84 8.53 -7.94
CA THR A 26 -6.89 8.95 -7.00
C THR A 26 -8.25 8.35 -7.32
N GLY A 27 -8.87 7.73 -6.32
CA GLY A 27 -10.17 7.05 -6.41
C GLY A 27 -10.12 5.64 -7.01
N GLN A 28 -9.00 5.22 -7.60
CA GLN A 28 -8.87 3.89 -8.15
C GLN A 28 -8.62 2.83 -7.07
N THR A 29 -9.03 1.60 -7.36
CA THR A 29 -8.89 0.46 -6.46
C THR A 29 -8.17 -0.70 -7.13
N ALA A 30 -7.12 -1.21 -6.50
CA ALA A 30 -6.48 -2.47 -6.83
C ALA A 30 -7.07 -3.60 -5.99
N LYS A 31 -7.03 -4.82 -6.53
CA LYS A 31 -7.49 -6.03 -5.83
C LYS A 31 -6.37 -7.07 -5.87
N CYS A 32 -6.01 -7.59 -4.71
CA CYS A 32 -5.14 -8.75 -4.57
C CYS A 32 -5.98 -9.92 -4.06
N ASN A 33 -5.94 -11.07 -4.73
CA ASN A 33 -6.63 -12.28 -4.28
C ASN A 33 -5.59 -13.31 -3.86
N ASP A 34 -5.74 -13.90 -2.67
CA ASP A 34 -4.85 -14.94 -2.13
C ASP A 34 -3.34 -14.58 -2.17
N ALA A 35 -3.01 -13.28 -2.09
CA ALA A 35 -1.64 -12.81 -2.13
C ALA A 35 -0.90 -13.17 -0.83
N LYS A 36 0.27 -13.79 -0.96
CA LYS A 36 1.20 -14.06 0.16
C LYS A 36 1.82 -12.78 0.69
N SER A 37 2.00 -11.79 -0.18
CA SER A 37 2.46 -10.46 0.18
C SER A 37 1.86 -9.39 -0.72
N ILE A 38 1.63 -8.21 -0.15
CA ILE A 38 1.17 -7.03 -0.88
C ILE A 38 2.12 -5.90 -0.57
N THR A 39 2.79 -5.40 -1.59
CA THR A 39 3.67 -4.25 -1.49
C THR A 39 2.96 -3.01 -2.01
N LEU A 40 3.05 -1.94 -1.25
CA LEU A 40 2.52 -0.63 -1.58
C LEU A 40 3.70 0.32 -1.64
N GLU A 41 3.88 0.95 -2.79
CA GLU A 41 5.02 1.84 -3.05
C GLU A 41 4.54 3.16 -3.64
N ASN A 42 4.96 4.24 -3.02
CA ASN A 42 4.82 5.58 -3.55
C ASN A 42 6.21 6.03 -3.99
N SER A 43 6.40 6.21 -5.30
CA SER A 43 7.67 6.74 -5.83
C SER A 43 7.95 8.16 -5.35
N GLY A 44 6.96 8.85 -4.74
CA GLY A 44 7.13 10.12 -4.07
C GLY A 44 7.54 11.21 -5.04
N PRO A 45 6.60 11.80 -5.82
CA PRO A 45 6.94 13.00 -6.55
C PRO A 45 7.51 14.04 -5.57
N ALA A 46 8.52 14.80 -6.02
CA ALA A 46 9.15 15.81 -5.17
C ALA A 46 8.09 16.78 -4.62
N ASN A 47 8.27 17.24 -3.38
CA ASN A 47 7.39 18.25 -2.80
C ASN A 47 7.35 19.49 -3.69
N THR A 48 6.16 19.90 -4.12
CA THR A 48 5.98 21.11 -4.91
C THR A 48 5.36 22.20 -4.03
N PHE A 49 6.19 23.12 -3.57
CA PHE A 49 5.80 24.23 -2.69
C PHE A 49 5.36 25.48 -3.46
N SER A 50 4.45 25.31 -4.42
CA SER A 50 3.94 26.45 -5.22
C SER A 50 2.61 27.01 -4.70
N GLY A 51 2.14 26.53 -3.55
CA GLY A 51 0.92 27.02 -2.91
C GLY A 51 1.09 28.38 -2.25
N LYS A 52 -0.03 29.02 -1.92
CA LYS A 52 -0.06 30.25 -1.12
C LYS A 52 0.74 30.02 0.17
N TYR A 53 1.59 30.97 0.57
CA TYR A 53 2.46 30.86 1.77
C TYR A 53 3.46 29.69 1.75
N ASN A 54 3.91 29.25 0.56
CA ASN A 54 4.80 28.11 0.38
C ASN A 54 4.20 26.78 0.88
N TYR A 55 2.87 26.66 0.92
CA TYR A 55 2.26 25.36 1.15
C TYR A 55 2.53 24.41 -0.02
N SER A 56 2.72 23.14 0.31
CA SER A 56 2.79 22.08 -0.69
C SER A 56 1.46 22.00 -1.43
N ASN A 57 1.52 21.94 -2.77
CA ASN A 57 0.35 21.73 -3.62
C ASN A 57 0.11 20.24 -3.97
N ASN A 58 1.00 19.32 -3.57
CA ASN A 58 0.97 17.90 -3.95
C ASN A 58 1.02 16.91 -2.77
N ASP A 59 0.30 17.21 -1.68
CA ASP A 59 0.27 16.39 -0.44
C ASP A 59 1.68 15.96 0.05
N ARG A 60 2.67 16.86 -0.10
CA ARG A 60 4.08 16.64 0.27
C ARG A 60 4.65 15.36 -0.35
N GLY A 61 4.24 15.05 -1.59
CA GLY A 61 4.64 13.84 -2.28
C GLY A 61 4.19 12.55 -1.59
N GLY A 62 3.30 12.64 -0.59
CA GLY A 62 2.77 11.52 0.18
C GLY A 62 1.61 10.84 -0.52
N ALA A 63 1.41 9.54 -0.26
CA ALA A 63 0.26 8.81 -0.76
C ALA A 63 -0.59 8.30 0.40
N ASN A 64 -1.91 8.24 0.20
CA ASN A 64 -2.86 7.79 1.20
C ASN A 64 -3.76 6.70 0.60
N VAL A 65 -3.70 5.51 1.17
CA VAL A 65 -4.48 4.36 0.73
C VAL A 65 -5.30 3.77 1.87
N VAL A 66 -6.44 3.23 1.50
CA VAL A 66 -7.31 2.47 2.40
C VAL A 66 -7.23 1.00 2.00
N VAL A 67 -6.78 0.16 2.93
CA VAL A 67 -6.64 -1.28 2.74
C VAL A 67 -7.79 -1.99 3.45
N TRP A 68 -8.73 -2.53 2.66
CA TRP A 68 -9.78 -3.39 3.16
C TRP A 68 -9.38 -4.85 2.99
N LYS A 69 -9.45 -5.60 4.09
CA LYS A 69 -9.13 -7.03 4.13
C LYS A 69 -10.40 -7.80 4.44
N SER A 70 -10.73 -8.73 3.57
CA SER A 70 -11.95 -9.52 3.73
C SER A 70 -11.85 -10.58 4.82
N SER A 71 -10.66 -11.14 5.04
CA SER A 71 -10.36 -12.16 6.04
C SER A 71 -10.79 -11.80 7.46
N ASN A 72 -10.82 -10.52 7.80
CA ASN A 72 -11.30 -10.04 9.11
C ASN A 72 -12.19 -8.80 9.01
N PHE A 73 -12.69 -8.48 7.81
CA PHE A 73 -13.49 -7.27 7.51
C PHE A 73 -12.93 -5.96 8.08
N THR A 74 -11.60 -5.83 8.18
CA THR A 74 -10.98 -4.60 8.68
C THR A 74 -10.56 -3.69 7.56
N THR A 75 -10.71 -2.40 7.81
CA THR A 75 -10.25 -1.30 6.96
C THR A 75 -9.12 -0.58 7.68
N VAL A 76 -7.94 -0.52 7.06
CA VAL A 76 -6.76 0.12 7.64
C VAL A 76 -6.29 1.24 6.72
N PRO A 77 -6.28 2.50 7.17
CA PRO A 77 -5.66 3.59 6.43
C PRO A 77 -4.13 3.50 6.54
N LEU A 78 -3.43 3.69 5.43
CA LEU A 78 -1.97 3.76 5.38
C LEU A 78 -1.53 5.00 4.62
N THR A 79 -0.56 5.71 5.20
CA THR A 79 0.10 6.84 4.56
C THR A 79 1.55 6.49 4.24
N LEU A 80 1.98 6.76 3.01
CA LEU A 80 3.36 6.62 2.53
C LEU A 80 3.93 8.00 2.22
N GLY A 81 4.67 8.57 3.17
CA GLY A 81 5.24 9.92 3.11
C GLY A 81 6.76 9.92 2.98
N PRO A 82 7.35 9.67 1.80
CA PRO A 82 8.81 9.66 1.61
C PRO A 82 9.50 10.96 2.04
N ASN A 83 8.80 12.09 1.91
CA ASN A 83 9.34 13.42 2.20
C ASN A 83 8.89 13.97 3.57
N ASP A 84 8.20 13.16 4.37
CA ASP A 84 7.83 13.55 5.72
C ASP A 84 9.00 13.32 6.66
N ASN A 85 9.44 14.40 7.31
CA ASN A 85 10.47 14.34 8.34
C ASN A 85 9.83 14.57 9.71
N ASN A 86 9.95 13.58 10.59
CA ASN A 86 9.50 13.66 11.98
C ASN A 86 10.68 13.68 12.98
N ASP A 87 11.87 14.00 12.49
CA ASP A 87 13.05 14.19 13.32
C ASP A 87 12.82 15.33 14.29
N SER A 88 13.21 15.09 15.54
CA SER A 88 13.31 16.13 16.56
C SER A 88 14.20 17.26 16.04
N VAL A 89 13.67 18.48 16.08
CA VAL A 89 14.41 19.70 15.72
C VAL A 89 15.49 19.99 16.76
N ASN A 90 16.64 19.32 16.64
CA ASN A 90 17.85 19.63 17.39
C ASN A 90 18.60 20.86 16.83
N GLY A 91 17.87 21.78 16.18
CA GLY A 91 18.37 22.87 15.34
C GLY A 91 19.45 23.73 15.99
N THR A 92 19.09 24.89 16.53
CA THR A 92 20.07 25.90 16.99
C THR A 92 20.85 25.48 18.24
N ASP A 93 20.29 24.57 19.04
CA ASP A 93 20.86 24.18 20.32
C ASP A 93 21.80 22.97 20.23
N GLY A 94 21.93 22.32 19.06
CA GLY A 94 22.87 21.23 18.83
C GLY A 94 22.73 20.03 19.79
N GLY A 95 21.53 19.83 20.37
CA GLY A 95 21.29 18.78 21.37
C GLY A 95 21.71 19.12 22.81
N ARG A 96 21.97 20.39 23.15
CA ARG A 96 22.37 20.81 24.52
C ARG A 96 21.31 20.60 25.59
N THR A 97 20.04 20.45 25.23
CA THR A 97 18.99 19.96 26.15
C THR A 97 19.18 18.50 26.58
N GLY A 98 20.19 17.80 26.06
CA GLY A 98 20.48 16.40 26.38
C GLY A 98 19.47 15.41 25.78
N LEU A 99 18.54 15.89 24.95
CA LEU A 99 17.59 15.05 24.25
C LEU A 99 18.25 14.44 23.00
N PRO A 100 18.26 13.10 22.87
CA PRO A 100 18.78 12.47 21.66
C PRO A 100 17.89 12.83 20.46
N VAL A 101 18.47 12.79 19.25
CA VAL A 101 17.68 12.86 18.02
C VAL A 101 16.68 11.71 18.03
N ARG A 102 15.40 12.03 17.86
CA ARG A 102 14.30 11.06 17.77
C ARG A 102 13.55 11.26 16.47
N GLY A 103 12.96 10.19 15.96
CA GLY A 103 12.19 10.24 14.72
C GLY A 103 12.98 9.70 13.53
N GLY A 104 12.47 9.98 12.35
CA GLY A 104 13.06 9.61 11.08
C GLY A 104 12.21 10.09 9.91
N MET A 105 12.73 9.86 8.72
CA MET A 105 11.98 10.02 7.48
C MET A 105 10.83 9.01 7.39
N GLY A 106 9.72 9.43 6.80
CA GLY A 106 8.58 8.57 6.51
C GLY A 106 8.93 7.48 5.48
N ARG A 107 8.06 6.46 5.41
CA ARG A 107 8.28 5.28 4.56
C ARG A 107 7.71 5.55 3.16
N HIS A 108 8.51 5.30 2.14
CA HIS A 108 8.09 5.31 0.73
C HIS A 108 7.41 4.01 0.30
N LYS A 109 7.65 2.93 1.06
CA LYS A 109 7.25 1.57 0.74
C LYS A 109 6.91 0.78 2.00
N VAL A 110 5.87 -0.04 1.91
CA VAL A 110 5.50 -1.02 2.93
C VAL A 110 5.11 -2.34 2.27
N THR A 111 5.46 -3.44 2.91
CA THR A 111 5.05 -4.79 2.48
C THR A 111 4.21 -5.41 3.58
N LEU A 112 2.95 -5.69 3.25
CA LEU A 112 2.03 -6.45 4.07
C LEU A 112 2.27 -7.92 3.77
N VAL A 113 2.63 -8.70 4.79
CA VAL A 113 2.83 -10.14 4.66
C VAL A 113 1.61 -10.90 5.13
N GLY A 114 1.34 -12.05 4.52
CA GLY A 114 0.31 -12.98 4.97
C GLY A 114 0.54 -13.37 6.43
N GLN A 115 -0.55 -13.52 7.19
CA GLN A 115 -0.47 -14.00 8.58
C GLN A 115 -1.13 -15.38 8.71
N ASN A 116 -0.45 -16.29 9.40
CA ASN A 116 -0.85 -17.69 9.54
C ASN A 116 -2.19 -17.87 10.28
N ASN A 117 -2.63 -16.87 11.05
CA ASN A 117 -3.85 -16.91 11.85
C ASN A 117 -4.98 -16.02 11.31
N PHE A 118 -5.02 -15.76 10.00
CA PHE A 118 -6.17 -15.09 9.38
C PHE A 118 -7.43 -15.96 9.31
N SER A 119 -7.33 -17.26 9.64
CA SER A 119 -8.47 -18.17 9.78
C SER A 119 -8.13 -19.24 10.81
N ARG A 120 -8.70 -19.16 12.02
CA ARG A 120 -8.67 -20.25 13.02
C ARG A 120 -10.00 -21.01 13.08
N GLY A 121 -10.64 -21.20 11.92
CA GLY A 121 -11.69 -22.20 11.78
C GLY A 121 -13.05 -21.89 12.46
N ASP A 122 -13.31 -20.63 12.83
CA ASP A 122 -14.65 -20.16 13.26
C ASP A 122 -15.22 -19.02 12.39
N SER A 123 -14.43 -18.50 11.46
CA SER A 123 -14.67 -17.22 10.82
C SER A 123 -15.30 -17.42 9.45
N ILE A 124 -16.63 -17.36 9.42
CA ILE A 124 -17.58 -17.35 8.29
C ILE A 124 -17.32 -16.23 7.23
N GLY A 125 -16.13 -15.62 7.22
CA GLY A 125 -15.93 -14.30 6.62
C GLY A 125 -15.40 -14.26 5.20
N ASP A 126 -14.31 -14.97 4.88
CA ASP A 126 -13.74 -14.92 3.53
C ASP A 126 -12.77 -16.09 3.25
N ILE A 127 -13.12 -16.91 2.26
CA ILE A 127 -12.31 -18.03 1.73
C ILE A 127 -11.42 -17.57 0.55
N SER A 128 -11.73 -16.43 -0.06
CA SER A 128 -11.10 -15.88 -1.26
C SER A 128 -9.80 -15.10 -1.04
N GLY A 129 -9.47 -14.73 0.21
CA GLY A 129 -8.23 -13.99 0.50
C GLY A 129 -8.19 -12.59 -0.12
N LEU A 130 -9.36 -11.98 -0.38
CA LEU A 130 -9.47 -10.72 -1.10
C LEU A 130 -9.02 -9.50 -0.28
N VAL A 131 -8.05 -8.77 -0.80
CA VAL A 131 -7.65 -7.44 -0.30
C VAL A 131 -7.95 -6.40 -1.35
N LYS A 132 -8.67 -5.34 -0.96
CA LYS A 132 -8.94 -4.17 -1.79
C LYS A 132 -8.10 -3.01 -1.29
N ILE A 133 -7.39 -2.35 -2.19
CA ILE A 133 -6.54 -1.19 -1.90
C ILE A 133 -7.08 -0.03 -2.71
N THR A 134 -7.64 0.97 -2.03
CA THR A 134 -8.17 2.18 -2.68
C THR A 134 -7.25 3.35 -2.42
N ASN A 135 -6.89 4.09 -3.46
CA ASN A 135 -6.11 5.32 -3.31
C ASN A 135 -7.05 6.50 -3.03
N ASN A 136 -6.94 7.06 -1.83
CA ASN A 136 -7.69 8.24 -1.42
C ASN A 136 -6.83 9.52 -1.50
N GLY A 137 -5.53 9.39 -1.77
CA GLY A 137 -4.60 10.49 -1.95
C GLY A 137 -4.51 10.98 -3.39
N LEU A 138 -3.78 12.09 -3.56
CA LEU A 138 -3.54 12.70 -4.87
C LEU A 138 -2.42 12.02 -5.66
N ASN A 139 -1.45 11.44 -4.96
CA ASN A 139 -0.30 10.79 -5.57
C ASN A 139 -0.59 9.33 -5.89
N ALA A 140 -0.11 8.87 -7.05
CA ALA A 140 -0.30 7.51 -7.51
C ALA A 140 0.48 6.50 -6.65
N VAL A 141 -0.08 5.31 -6.45
CA VAL A 141 0.54 4.23 -5.68
C VAL A 141 0.70 3.01 -6.55
N THR A 142 1.90 2.44 -6.57
CA THR A 142 2.15 1.14 -7.19
C THR A 142 1.83 0.05 -6.18
N VAL A 143 0.91 -0.83 -6.57
CA VAL A 143 0.57 -2.02 -5.79
C VAL A 143 1.26 -3.21 -6.45
N THR A 144 1.86 -4.10 -5.66
CA THR A 144 2.41 -5.38 -6.10
C THR A 144 1.85 -6.51 -5.24
N CYS A 145 1.11 -7.44 -5.84
CA CYS A 145 0.60 -8.63 -5.16
C CYS A 145 1.51 -9.82 -5.56
N ASN A 146 2.05 -10.56 -4.60
CA ASN A 146 2.82 -11.80 -4.83
C ASN A 146 2.26 -12.97 -4.03
#